data_AF-A0A162WJA2-F1
#
_entry.id   AF-A0A162WJA2-F1
#
_cell.length_a   1.000
_cell.length_b   1.000
_cell.length_c   1.000
_cell.angle_alpha   90.00
_cell.angle_beta   90.00
_cell.angle_gamma   90.00
#
_symmetry.space_group_name_H-M   'P 1'
#
loop_
_entity.id
_entity.type
_entity.pdbx_description
1 polymer ?
#
loop_
_entity_poly.entity_id
_entity_poly.type
_entity_poly.pdbx_seq_one_letter_code
_entity_poly.pdbx_strand_id
1 'polypeptide(L)'
;MSYNTIMFPNSLVEEPQEYPSTPHRPALQMRRRASTQSKHTSVDTFDKLRQDRSARKLDSFFGEHLPLDVCISEIRKEGLKAMLESRVPLCYFLLHLINEYSCENLFFFLEIERYDKMKNMPKKQWSTAHHIFAVYMTHNSPFEINVNDEVRSKVVAMIRDHKADHCFDPAKKAVYVILESSFIRFRESPIWNKMISCCGEWTTYYDKHTREKVINELIAFLEQQHNSLFNHPLIDAPVLASVRQSSKNRLKRVKAMISVFSQTELNIDTKVIHSNTPRPKSWSVLGIDFSVLKKGACY
;
A
#
# COMPACT_ATOMS: atom_id res chain seq x y z
N MET A 1 57.81 -46.89 31.93
CA MET A 1 56.73 -47.60 32.65
C MET A 1 57.07 -47.55 34.13
N SER A 2 56.23 -47.24 35.09
CA SER A 2 55.09 -46.32 35.27
C SER A 2 54.86 -46.28 36.79
N TYR A 3 54.27 -45.19 37.27
CA TYR A 3 53.76 -44.93 38.62
C TYR A 3 54.82 -44.61 39.71
N ASN A 4 54.81 -43.38 40.24
CA ASN A 4 53.91 -43.00 41.33
C ASN A 4 53.94 -41.49 41.61
N THR A 5 52.79 -40.98 42.05
CA THR A 5 52.51 -39.60 42.49
C THR A 5 53.06 -39.35 43.90
N ILE A 6 53.36 -38.08 44.21
CA ILE A 6 52.86 -37.28 45.37
C ILE A 6 53.92 -36.21 45.79
N MET A 7 53.41 -35.03 46.17
CA MET A 7 53.95 -33.95 47.03
C MET A 7 54.41 -32.65 46.34
N PHE A 8 53.62 -31.60 46.57
CA PHE A 8 54.09 -30.21 46.68
C PHE A 8 54.82 -30.02 48.02
N PRO A 9 55.74 -29.04 48.12
CA PRO A 9 55.41 -27.92 49.01
C PRO A 9 55.93 -26.51 48.60
N ASN A 10 55.29 -25.53 49.23
CA ASN A 10 55.57 -24.09 49.38
C ASN A 10 57.03 -23.72 49.70
N SER A 11 57.45 -22.51 49.29
CA SER A 11 57.94 -21.43 50.20
C SER A 11 58.56 -20.27 49.39
N LEU A 12 58.02 -19.04 49.47
CA LEU A 12 58.44 -17.87 50.29
C LEU A 12 59.46 -16.96 49.56
N VAL A 13 59.09 -15.69 49.24
CA VAL A 13 59.53 -14.41 49.90
C VAL A 13 60.92 -13.96 49.37
N GLU A 14 61.20 -12.75 48.87
CA GLU A 14 60.78 -11.36 49.13
C GLU A 14 61.20 -10.40 47.98
N GLU A 15 60.71 -9.17 48.01
CA GLU A 15 60.82 -8.05 47.02
C GLU A 15 62.21 -7.38 46.87
N PRO A 16 62.35 -6.33 46.03
CA PRO A 16 62.25 -4.96 46.59
C PRO A 16 61.52 -3.86 45.77
N GLN A 17 60.77 -3.05 46.53
CA GLN A 17 60.40 -1.60 46.49
C GLN A 17 61.17 -0.65 45.53
N GLU A 18 60.76 0.57 45.12
CA GLU A 18 59.58 1.48 45.14
C GLU A 18 59.97 2.69 44.21
N TYR A 19 59.08 3.38 43.47
CA TYR A 19 58.46 4.71 43.75
C TYR A 19 58.09 5.38 42.39
N PRO A 20 57.30 6.48 42.29
CA PRO A 20 56.13 6.95 43.05
C PRO A 20 54.92 7.37 42.16
N SER A 21 53.80 7.65 42.83
CA SER A 21 52.42 7.90 42.36
C SER A 21 52.10 9.39 42.02
N THR A 22 51.13 9.71 41.14
CA THR A 22 49.71 10.17 41.40
C THR A 22 49.21 11.00 40.18
N PRO A 23 47.91 11.41 40.00
CA PRO A 23 46.76 11.38 40.91
C PRO A 23 45.39 10.88 40.34
N HIS A 24 44.47 10.72 41.30
CA HIS A 24 43.07 10.29 41.27
C HIS A 24 42.09 10.97 40.29
N ARG A 25 41.05 10.20 39.91
CA ARG A 25 39.67 10.71 39.71
C ARG A 25 38.65 9.77 40.39
N PRO A 26 37.49 10.29 40.86
CA PRO A 26 36.70 9.70 41.95
C PRO A 26 35.76 8.58 41.51
N ALA A 27 35.46 7.69 42.47
CA ALA A 27 34.55 6.57 42.37
C ALA A 27 33.09 7.00 42.14
N LEU A 28 32.44 6.40 41.15
CA LEU A 28 30.98 6.40 41.01
C LEU A 28 30.45 5.02 41.44
N GLN A 29 29.67 5.03 42.51
CA GLN A 29 29.00 3.87 43.08
C GLN A 29 28.14 3.14 42.04
N MET A 30 28.31 1.82 42.01
CA MET A 30 27.55 0.86 41.21
C MET A 30 26.10 0.80 41.70
N ARG A 31 25.21 1.55 41.05
CA ARG A 31 23.76 1.43 41.26
C ARG A 31 23.27 0.18 40.52
N ARG A 32 23.01 -0.90 41.26
CA ARG A 32 22.33 -2.10 40.74
C ARG A 32 21.03 -1.69 40.04
N ARG A 33 20.97 -1.90 38.71
CA ARG A 33 19.70 -1.92 37.97
C ARG A 33 19.24 -3.35 37.82
N ALA A 34 17.97 -3.55 38.14
CA ALA A 34 17.24 -4.79 38.08
C ALA A 34 17.32 -5.42 36.68
N SER A 35 17.36 -6.75 36.65
CA SER A 35 17.21 -7.58 35.46
C SER A 35 15.84 -7.34 34.82
N THR A 36 15.77 -6.51 33.80
CA THR A 36 14.64 -6.49 32.86
C THR A 36 14.88 -7.52 31.78
N GLN A 37 13.95 -8.47 31.69
CA GLN A 37 13.83 -9.48 30.64
C GLN A 37 14.15 -8.91 29.25
N SER A 38 14.99 -9.66 28.52
CA SER A 38 15.25 -9.46 27.10
C SER A 38 13.93 -9.53 26.34
N LYS A 39 13.41 -8.37 25.90
CA LYS A 39 12.40 -8.33 24.85
C LYS A 39 13.11 -8.59 23.54
N HIS A 40 12.78 -9.71 22.92
CA HIS A 40 13.12 -10.03 21.54
C HIS A 40 12.59 -8.90 20.64
N THR A 41 13.40 -7.88 20.37
CA THR A 41 13.12 -6.89 19.33
C THR A 41 13.33 -7.59 18.00
N SER A 42 12.24 -7.86 17.27
CA SER A 42 12.29 -8.51 15.97
C SER A 42 13.19 -7.72 15.00
N VAL A 43 13.88 -8.44 14.13
CA VAL A 43 14.73 -7.89 13.04
C VAL A 43 13.96 -6.82 12.25
N ASP A 44 12.65 -7.01 12.06
CA ASP A 44 11.72 -6.06 11.43
C ASP A 44 11.72 -4.66 12.05
N THR A 45 11.97 -4.54 13.36
CA THR A 45 11.98 -3.25 14.06
C THR A 45 13.28 -2.50 13.74
N PHE A 46 14.40 -3.23 13.65
CA PHE A 46 15.69 -2.65 13.30
C PHE A 46 15.77 -2.21 11.84
N ASP A 47 15.19 -2.98 10.92
CA ASP A 47 15.14 -2.62 9.51
C ASP A 47 14.27 -1.38 9.27
N LYS A 48 13.10 -1.30 9.93
CA LYS A 48 12.26 -0.08 9.92
C LYS A 48 13.01 1.14 10.49
N LEU A 49 13.74 0.99 11.59
CA LEU A 49 14.53 2.07 12.20
C LEU A 49 15.74 2.50 11.34
N ARG A 50 16.31 1.58 10.55
CA ARG A 50 17.42 1.88 9.62
C ARG A 50 16.93 2.57 8.36
N GLN A 51 15.78 2.15 7.84
CA GLN A 51 15.09 2.79 6.72
C GLN A 51 14.62 4.20 7.10
N ASP A 52 14.09 4.38 8.32
CA ASP A 52 13.69 5.68 8.88
C ASP A 52 14.88 6.64 9.07
N ARG A 53 16.04 6.16 9.55
CA ARG A 53 17.26 7.00 9.63
C ARG A 53 17.81 7.40 8.26
N SER A 54 17.67 6.52 7.27
CA SER A 54 18.13 6.77 5.90
C SER A 54 17.19 7.73 5.17
N ALA A 55 15.88 7.59 5.37
CA ALA A 55 14.86 8.52 4.90
C ALA A 55 15.09 9.92 5.45
N ARG A 56 15.31 10.08 6.78
CA ARG A 56 15.59 11.39 7.40
C ARG A 56 16.83 12.10 6.85
N LYS A 57 17.86 11.35 6.46
CA LYS A 57 19.09 11.94 5.87
C LYS A 57 18.86 12.39 4.43
N LEU A 58 17.97 11.72 3.69
CA LEU A 58 17.54 12.10 2.35
C LEU A 58 16.51 13.24 2.39
N ASP A 59 15.64 13.28 3.40
CA ASP A 59 14.68 14.38 3.65
C ASP A 59 15.40 15.72 3.82
N SER A 60 16.54 15.72 4.52
CA SER A 60 17.43 16.87 4.65
C SER A 60 18.05 17.32 3.31
N PHE A 61 18.10 16.45 2.31
CA PHE A 61 18.80 16.69 1.04
C PHE A 61 17.87 17.07 -0.11
N PHE A 62 16.65 16.51 -0.16
CA PHE A 62 15.76 16.63 -1.33
C PHE A 62 14.51 17.50 -1.12
N GLY A 63 14.15 17.86 0.12
CA GLY A 63 13.09 18.85 0.40
C GLY A 63 11.66 18.47 -0.04
N GLU A 64 11.42 17.31 -0.65
CA GLU A 64 10.10 16.81 -1.03
C GLU A 64 9.69 15.60 -0.17
N HIS A 65 8.57 15.74 0.56
CA HIS A 65 7.98 14.75 1.47
C HIS A 65 7.24 13.60 0.75
N LEU A 66 7.95 12.74 0.01
CA LEU A 66 7.39 11.45 -0.37
C LEU A 66 8.20 10.31 0.27
N PRO A 67 7.56 9.34 0.94
CA PRO A 67 8.29 8.20 1.47
C PRO A 67 8.97 7.43 0.33
N LEU A 68 10.03 6.70 0.64
CA LEU A 68 10.71 5.85 -0.34
C LEU A 68 9.75 4.76 -0.84
N ASP A 69 9.89 4.40 -2.10
CA ASP A 69 9.21 3.24 -2.69
C ASP A 69 9.97 1.95 -2.36
N VAL A 70 9.23 0.84 -2.32
CA VAL A 70 9.81 -0.49 -2.27
C VAL A 70 10.41 -0.81 -3.64
N CYS A 71 11.69 -1.20 -3.69
CA CYS A 71 12.35 -1.53 -4.96
C CYS A 71 11.82 -2.84 -5.54
N ILE A 72 12.00 -3.02 -6.85
CA ILE A 72 11.46 -4.20 -7.57
C ILE A 72 12.08 -5.51 -7.07
N SER A 73 13.36 -5.50 -6.66
CA SER A 73 13.99 -6.68 -6.06
C SER A 73 13.25 -7.14 -4.81
N GLU A 74 12.88 -6.21 -3.92
CA GLU A 74 12.13 -6.54 -2.70
C GLU A 74 10.70 -6.93 -3.03
N ILE A 75 10.03 -6.26 -3.97
CA ILE A 75 8.71 -6.67 -4.49
C ILE A 75 8.73 -8.11 -5.01
N ARG A 76 9.80 -8.50 -5.72
CA ARG A 76 9.96 -9.86 -6.25
C ARG A 76 10.03 -10.90 -5.14
N LYS A 77 10.66 -10.54 -4.01
CA LYS A 77 10.90 -11.41 -2.85
C LYS A 77 9.68 -11.48 -1.91
N GLU A 78 9.10 -10.33 -1.57
CA GLU A 78 8.02 -10.20 -0.57
C GLU A 78 6.61 -10.18 -1.20
N GLY A 79 6.50 -10.13 -2.52
CA GLY A 79 5.26 -10.31 -3.27
C GLY A 79 4.31 -9.12 -3.23
N LEU A 80 3.00 -9.41 -3.27
CA LEU A 80 1.95 -8.38 -3.37
C LEU A 80 1.99 -7.39 -2.21
N LYS A 81 2.34 -7.83 -1.00
CA LYS A 81 2.43 -6.94 0.16
C LYS A 81 3.42 -5.79 -0.10
N ALA A 82 4.62 -6.10 -0.58
CA ALA A 82 5.61 -5.08 -0.94
C ALA A 82 5.17 -4.22 -2.13
N MET A 83 4.47 -4.80 -3.11
CA MET A 83 3.89 -4.05 -4.22
C MET A 83 2.91 -2.97 -3.73
N LEU A 84 2.01 -3.32 -2.81
CA LEU A 84 0.97 -2.43 -2.27
C LEU A 84 1.54 -1.31 -1.37
N GLU A 85 2.78 -1.43 -0.91
CA GLU A 85 3.50 -0.40 -0.13
C GLU A 85 4.29 0.57 -1.03
N SER A 86 4.39 0.27 -2.33
CA SER A 86 5.06 1.10 -3.34
C SER A 86 4.09 2.06 -4.04
N ARG A 87 4.60 3.10 -4.70
CA ARG A 87 3.80 4.08 -5.45
C ARG A 87 4.02 3.95 -6.94
N VAL A 88 5.25 4.16 -7.43
CA VAL A 88 5.52 4.09 -8.87
C VAL A 88 5.41 2.67 -9.42
N PRO A 89 5.98 1.61 -8.78
CA PRO A 89 5.74 0.23 -9.22
C PRO A 89 4.25 -0.14 -9.18
N LEU A 90 3.50 0.34 -8.18
CA LEU A 90 2.06 0.12 -8.07
C LEU A 90 1.28 0.66 -9.26
N CYS A 91 1.74 1.73 -9.93
CA CYS A 91 1.13 2.20 -11.18
C CYS A 91 1.20 1.18 -12.31
N TYR A 92 2.27 0.39 -12.40
CA TYR A 92 2.39 -0.66 -13.41
C TYR A 92 1.49 -1.85 -13.07
N PHE A 93 1.33 -2.16 -11.78
CA PHE A 93 0.33 -3.15 -11.37
C PHE A 93 -1.10 -2.66 -11.67
N LEU A 94 -1.40 -1.38 -11.40
CA LEU A 94 -2.67 -0.78 -11.79
C LEU A 94 -2.89 -0.84 -13.31
N LEU A 95 -1.86 -0.60 -14.12
CA LEU A 95 -1.93 -0.73 -15.59
C LEU A 95 -2.34 -2.16 -16.00
N HIS A 96 -1.76 -3.16 -15.34
CA HIS A 96 -2.12 -4.55 -15.55
C HIS A 96 -3.58 -4.84 -15.16
N LEU A 97 -4.04 -4.36 -14.01
CA LEU A 97 -5.44 -4.54 -13.58
C LEU A 97 -6.43 -3.80 -14.49
N ILE A 98 -6.07 -2.65 -15.05
CA ILE A 98 -6.89 -1.95 -16.05
C ILE A 98 -7.04 -2.82 -17.30
N ASN A 99 -5.95 -3.45 -17.76
CA ASN A 99 -5.94 -4.36 -18.90
C ASN A 99 -6.78 -5.63 -18.66
N GLU A 100 -6.82 -6.11 -17.42
CA GLU A 100 -7.65 -7.25 -17.00
C GLU A 100 -9.08 -6.86 -16.60
N TYR A 101 -9.45 -5.58 -16.70
CA TYR A 101 -10.75 -5.06 -16.26
C TYR A 101 -11.08 -5.34 -14.78
N SER A 102 -10.07 -5.34 -13.90
CA SER A 102 -10.18 -5.71 -12.48
C SER A 102 -9.63 -4.65 -11.50
N CYS A 103 -9.45 -3.41 -11.97
CA CYS A 103 -8.82 -2.31 -11.21
C CYS A 103 -9.60 -1.87 -9.96
N GLU A 104 -10.91 -2.11 -9.90
CA GLU A 104 -11.77 -1.82 -8.75
C GLU A 104 -11.31 -2.52 -7.47
N ASN A 105 -10.72 -3.71 -7.60
CA ASN A 105 -10.17 -4.47 -6.47
C ASN A 105 -9.02 -3.71 -5.78
N LEU A 106 -8.14 -3.09 -6.57
CA LEU A 106 -7.04 -2.30 -6.02
C LEU A 106 -7.55 -1.00 -5.40
N PHE A 107 -8.48 -0.30 -6.07
CA PHE A 107 -9.06 0.93 -5.53
C PHE A 107 -9.77 0.69 -4.20
N PHE A 108 -10.58 -0.38 -4.12
CA PHE A 108 -11.21 -0.81 -2.87
C PHE A 108 -10.16 -1.06 -1.79
N PHE A 109 -9.14 -1.86 -2.09
CA PHE A 109 -8.12 -2.22 -1.10
C PHE A 109 -7.41 -0.98 -0.52
N LEU A 110 -6.99 -0.05 -1.39
CA LEU A 110 -6.35 1.20 -0.98
C LEU A 110 -7.29 2.10 -0.18
N GLU A 111 -8.58 2.11 -0.50
CA GLU A 111 -9.57 2.88 0.25
C GLU A 111 -9.80 2.29 1.65
N ILE A 112 -9.82 0.97 1.79
CA ILE A 112 -9.86 0.30 3.10
C ILE A 112 -8.60 0.59 3.93
N GLU A 113 -7.41 0.58 3.33
CA GLU A 113 -6.16 0.94 4.03
C GLU A 113 -6.20 2.36 4.62
N ARG A 114 -6.88 3.30 3.96
CA ARG A 114 -7.08 4.66 4.47
C ARG A 114 -8.19 4.71 5.51
N TYR A 115 -9.27 3.95 5.30
CA TYR A 115 -10.38 3.81 6.23
C TYR A 115 -9.93 3.29 7.60
N ASP A 116 -9.09 2.26 7.63
CA ASP A 116 -8.58 1.63 8.86
C ASP A 116 -7.74 2.60 9.71
N LYS A 117 -7.19 3.65 9.10
CA LYS A 117 -6.43 4.72 9.78
C LYS A 117 -7.34 5.79 10.40
N MET A 118 -8.65 5.77 10.13
CA MET A 118 -9.62 6.79 10.61
C MET A 118 -10.21 6.49 12.00
N LYS A 119 -9.65 5.55 12.76
CA LYS A 119 -10.15 5.12 14.10
C LYS A 119 -10.42 6.27 15.07
N ASN A 120 -9.69 7.38 14.95
CA ASN A 120 -9.82 8.55 15.83
C ASN A 120 -10.91 9.55 15.39
N MET A 121 -11.63 9.29 14.29
CA MET A 121 -12.63 10.19 13.69
C MET A 121 -13.94 9.45 13.40
N PRO A 122 -14.71 9.02 14.42
CA PRO A 122 -15.82 8.08 14.26
C PRO A 122 -16.93 8.57 13.32
N LYS A 123 -17.28 9.87 13.37
CA LYS A 123 -18.27 10.46 12.44
C LYS A 123 -17.83 10.38 10.98
N LYS A 124 -16.54 10.65 10.73
CA LYS A 124 -15.95 10.59 9.39
C LYS A 124 -15.84 9.15 8.93
N GLN A 125 -15.34 8.26 9.79
CA GLN A 125 -15.24 6.82 9.54
C GLN A 125 -16.60 6.25 9.16
N TRP A 126 -17.66 6.57 9.91
CA TRP A 126 -19.02 6.14 9.60
C TRP A 126 -19.50 6.57 8.21
N SER A 127 -19.33 7.85 7.87
CA SER A 127 -19.68 8.37 6.54
C SER A 127 -18.88 7.69 5.42
N THR A 128 -17.58 7.47 5.65
CA THR A 128 -16.70 6.75 4.73
C THR A 128 -17.11 5.27 4.58
N ALA A 129 -17.56 4.61 5.64
CA ALA A 129 -18.03 3.22 5.56
C ALA A 129 -19.24 3.10 4.63
N HIS A 130 -20.23 3.98 4.79
CA HIS A 130 -21.38 4.00 3.88
C HIS A 130 -20.99 4.30 2.44
N HIS A 131 -20.02 5.20 2.24
CA HIS A 131 -19.51 5.49 0.91
C HIS A 131 -18.83 4.27 0.25
N ILE A 132 -17.90 3.62 0.97
CA ILE A 132 -17.20 2.42 0.48
C ILE A 132 -18.20 1.31 0.15
N PHE A 133 -19.19 1.08 1.02
CA PHE A 133 -20.25 0.12 0.74
C PHE A 133 -21.01 0.49 -0.55
N ALA A 134 -21.40 1.76 -0.69
CA ALA A 134 -22.14 2.25 -1.85
C ALA A 134 -21.36 2.07 -3.16
N VAL A 135 -20.05 2.36 -3.17
CA VAL A 135 -19.18 2.28 -4.36
C VAL A 135 -18.81 0.85 -4.72
N TYR A 136 -18.46 -0.01 -3.76
CA TYR A 136 -17.83 -1.30 -4.09
C TYR A 136 -18.72 -2.51 -3.80
N MET A 137 -19.71 -2.39 -2.92
CA MET A 137 -20.48 -3.56 -2.46
C MET A 137 -21.95 -3.53 -2.86
N THR A 138 -22.46 -2.39 -3.33
CA THR A 138 -23.80 -2.29 -3.92
C THR A 138 -23.85 -2.98 -5.28
N HIS A 139 -24.87 -3.82 -5.47
CA HIS A 139 -25.12 -4.47 -6.74
C HIS A 139 -25.28 -3.47 -7.89
N ASN A 140 -24.67 -3.81 -9.03
CA ASN A 140 -24.63 -2.98 -10.24
C ASN A 140 -23.90 -1.64 -10.07
N SER A 141 -23.16 -1.46 -8.98
CA SER A 141 -22.25 -0.34 -8.89
C SER A 141 -21.18 -0.47 -10.00
N PRO A 142 -20.78 0.63 -10.65
CA PRO A 142 -19.75 0.59 -11.68
C PRO A 142 -18.37 0.13 -11.19
N PHE A 143 -18.16 0.06 -9.88
CA PHE A 143 -16.96 -0.45 -9.21
C PHE A 143 -17.27 -1.60 -8.25
N GLU A 144 -18.37 -2.32 -8.47
CA GLU A 144 -18.70 -3.50 -7.66
C GLU A 144 -17.55 -4.51 -7.68
N ILE A 145 -17.02 -4.86 -6.50
CA ILE A 145 -15.97 -5.87 -6.35
C ILE A 145 -16.58 -7.27 -6.40
N ASN A 146 -15.84 -8.22 -6.99
CA ASN A 146 -16.30 -9.61 -7.11
C ASN A 146 -16.09 -10.38 -5.79
N VAL A 147 -16.99 -10.20 -4.83
CA VAL A 147 -17.01 -10.94 -3.57
C VAL A 147 -18.31 -11.72 -3.42
N ASN A 148 -18.26 -12.85 -2.70
CA ASN A 148 -19.44 -13.68 -2.49
C ASN A 148 -20.49 -12.97 -1.60
N ASP A 149 -21.75 -13.40 -1.73
CA ASP A 149 -22.87 -12.80 -1.00
C ASP A 149 -22.72 -12.93 0.51
N GLU A 150 -22.10 -14.01 0.99
CA GLU A 150 -21.81 -14.22 2.41
C GLU A 150 -20.92 -13.11 2.98
N VAL A 151 -19.85 -12.72 2.28
CA VAL A 151 -19.00 -11.59 2.67
C VAL A 151 -19.80 -10.29 2.66
N ARG A 152 -20.63 -10.05 1.64
CA ARG A 152 -21.48 -8.85 1.56
C ARG A 152 -22.44 -8.77 2.76
N SER A 153 -23.16 -9.85 3.08
CA SER A 153 -24.08 -9.92 4.22
C SER A 153 -23.38 -9.66 5.55
N LYS A 154 -22.15 -10.19 5.73
CA LYS A 154 -21.33 -9.92 6.92
C LYS A 154 -21.00 -8.44 7.05
N VAL A 155 -20.58 -7.77 5.98
CA VAL A 155 -20.30 -6.33 6.00
C VAL A 155 -21.57 -5.52 6.31
N VAL A 156 -22.71 -5.86 5.67
CA VAL A 156 -24.01 -5.20 5.93
C VAL A 156 -24.39 -5.30 7.40
N ALA A 157 -24.26 -6.50 7.99
CA ALA A 157 -24.57 -6.71 9.41
C ALA A 157 -23.66 -5.87 10.32
N MET A 158 -22.35 -5.83 10.05
CA MET A 158 -21.40 -5.02 10.84
C MET A 158 -21.68 -3.52 10.74
N ILE A 159 -21.98 -3.02 9.53
CA ILE A 159 -22.38 -1.62 9.35
C ILE A 159 -23.67 -1.36 10.11
N ARG A 160 -24.72 -2.19 9.96
CA ARG A 160 -25.99 -2.01 10.67
C ARG A 160 -25.85 -2.00 12.19
N ASP A 161 -24.96 -2.82 12.73
CA ASP A 161 -24.68 -2.91 14.17
C ASP A 161 -23.80 -1.76 14.71
N HIS A 162 -23.56 -0.72 13.91
CA HIS A 162 -22.67 0.40 14.24
C HIS A 162 -21.21 -0.01 14.55
N LYS A 163 -20.78 -1.17 14.07
CA LYS A 163 -19.40 -1.68 14.22
C LYS A 163 -18.56 -1.23 13.03
N ALA A 164 -18.37 0.08 12.90
CA ALA A 164 -17.56 0.65 11.81
C ALA A 164 -16.12 0.13 11.84
N ASP A 165 -15.54 -0.07 13.03
CA ASP A 165 -14.20 -0.63 13.12
C ASP A 165 -14.19 -2.07 12.57
N HIS A 166 -13.27 -2.36 11.65
CA HIS A 166 -13.09 -3.69 11.05
C HIS A 166 -14.30 -4.27 10.27
N CYS A 167 -15.33 -3.48 9.95
CA CYS A 167 -16.51 -3.99 9.22
C CYS A 167 -16.17 -4.59 7.85
N PHE A 168 -15.12 -4.11 7.20
CA PHE A 168 -14.68 -4.58 5.89
C PHE A 168 -13.60 -5.67 5.92
N ASP A 169 -13.15 -6.13 7.09
CA ASP A 169 -12.10 -7.16 7.20
C ASP A 169 -12.40 -8.42 6.34
N PRO A 170 -13.64 -8.95 6.28
CA PRO A 170 -13.97 -10.08 5.41
C PRO A 170 -13.78 -9.76 3.92
N ALA A 171 -14.23 -8.58 3.49
CA ALA A 171 -14.12 -8.13 2.10
C ALA A 171 -12.66 -7.82 1.71
N LYS A 172 -11.91 -7.18 2.61
CA LYS A 172 -10.48 -6.90 2.43
C LYS A 172 -9.67 -8.17 2.21
N LYS A 173 -9.93 -9.22 3.00
CA LYS A 173 -9.29 -10.54 2.84
C LYS A 173 -9.65 -11.20 1.52
N ALA A 174 -10.93 -11.18 1.13
CA ALA A 174 -11.37 -11.74 -0.15
C ALA A 174 -10.71 -11.03 -1.34
N VAL A 175 -10.70 -9.69 -1.32
CA VAL A 175 -10.07 -8.90 -2.37
C VAL A 175 -8.56 -9.07 -2.43
N TYR A 176 -7.89 -9.22 -1.29
CA TYR A 176 -6.45 -9.51 -1.26
C TYR A 176 -6.12 -10.79 -2.03
N VAL A 177 -6.93 -11.86 -1.88
CA VAL A 177 -6.74 -13.12 -2.63
C VAL A 177 -6.93 -12.91 -4.14
N ILE A 178 -7.90 -12.09 -4.55
CA ILE A 178 -8.11 -11.73 -5.97
C ILE A 178 -6.90 -10.99 -6.51
N LEU A 179 -6.39 -10.01 -5.76
CA LEU A 179 -5.20 -9.24 -6.14
C LEU A 179 -3.94 -10.12 -6.18
N GLU A 180 -3.79 -11.09 -5.27
CA GLU A 180 -2.65 -12.01 -5.26
C GLU A 180 -2.62 -12.85 -6.55
N SER A 181 -3.79 -13.34 -6.98
CA SER A 181 -3.94 -14.03 -8.26
C SER A 181 -3.58 -13.15 -9.45
N SER A 182 -4.05 -11.90 -9.48
CA SER A 182 -3.64 -10.92 -10.51
C SER A 182 -2.15 -10.57 -10.43
N PHE A 183 -1.55 -10.54 -9.24
CA PHE A 183 -0.12 -10.26 -9.08
C PHE A 183 0.76 -11.38 -9.63
N ILE A 184 0.34 -12.64 -9.49
CA ILE A 184 1.02 -13.78 -10.13
C ILE A 184 1.04 -13.59 -11.65
N ARG A 185 -0.11 -13.31 -12.28
CA ARG A 185 -0.19 -13.06 -13.73
C ARG A 185 0.57 -11.80 -14.14
N PHE A 186 0.56 -10.76 -13.30
CA PHE A 186 1.31 -9.54 -13.54
C PHE A 186 2.80 -9.83 -13.71
N ARG A 187 3.41 -10.64 -12.84
CA ARG A 187 4.83 -11.01 -12.91
C ARG A 187 5.24 -11.71 -14.20
N GLU A 188 4.31 -12.40 -14.85
CA GLU A 188 4.51 -13.09 -16.12
C GLU A 188 4.21 -12.20 -17.34
N SER A 189 3.60 -11.02 -17.10
CA SER A 189 3.15 -10.14 -18.16
C SER A 189 4.26 -9.27 -18.75
N PRO A 190 4.10 -8.79 -20.00
CA PRO A 190 5.01 -7.79 -20.59
C PRO A 190 5.09 -6.49 -19.77
N ILE A 191 4.05 -6.17 -19.00
CA ILE A 191 3.99 -4.96 -18.18
C ILE A 191 4.99 -5.03 -17.02
N TRP A 192 5.24 -6.22 -16.47
CA TRP A 192 6.28 -6.44 -15.46
C TRP A 192 7.68 -6.17 -16.00
N ASN A 193 7.99 -6.66 -17.21
CA ASN A 193 9.26 -6.37 -17.87
C ASN A 193 9.43 -4.88 -18.19
N LYS A 194 8.34 -4.23 -18.62
CA LYS A 194 8.32 -2.77 -18.81
C LYS A 194 8.59 -2.03 -17.51
N MET A 195 7.98 -2.45 -16.40
CA MET A 195 8.22 -1.89 -15.07
C MET A 195 9.69 -1.98 -14.70
N ILE A 196 10.32 -3.16 -14.81
CA ILE A 196 11.76 -3.35 -14.52
C ILE A 196 12.62 -2.40 -15.36
N SER A 197 12.36 -2.32 -16.67
CA SER A 197 13.11 -1.48 -17.60
C SER A 197 13.00 0.02 -17.26
N CYS A 198 11.80 0.50 -16.93
CA CYS A 198 11.57 1.92 -16.65
C CYS A 198 11.97 2.33 -15.23
N CYS A 199 11.81 1.44 -14.26
CA CYS A 199 11.98 1.76 -12.84
C CYS A 199 13.37 1.39 -12.32
N GLY A 200 14.03 0.38 -12.88
CA GLY A 200 15.26 -0.20 -12.34
C GLY A 200 15.01 -1.11 -11.14
N GLU A 201 15.82 -2.17 -11.02
CA GLU A 201 15.61 -3.25 -10.03
C GLU A 201 15.74 -2.77 -8.56
N TRP A 202 16.60 -1.78 -8.32
CA TRP A 202 17.00 -1.32 -6.99
C TRP A 202 16.54 0.10 -6.65
N THR A 203 15.83 0.76 -7.55
CA THR A 203 15.41 2.15 -7.37
C THR A 203 14.31 2.23 -6.32
N THR A 204 14.45 3.15 -5.37
CA THR A 204 13.48 3.44 -4.30
C THR A 204 13.01 4.89 -4.32
N TYR A 205 13.52 5.70 -5.23
CA TYR A 205 13.18 7.11 -5.37
C TYR A 205 12.97 7.44 -6.85
N TYR A 206 11.85 8.09 -7.14
CA TYR A 206 11.48 8.56 -8.47
C TYR A 206 11.23 10.05 -8.41
N ASP A 207 11.86 10.81 -9.29
CA ASP A 207 11.63 12.24 -9.39
C ASP A 207 10.20 12.55 -9.88
N LYS A 208 9.77 13.80 -9.70
CA LYS A 208 8.44 14.24 -10.10
C LYS A 208 8.13 13.95 -11.57
N HIS A 209 9.10 14.16 -12.47
CA HIS A 209 8.95 13.91 -13.89
C HIS A 209 8.65 12.43 -14.19
N THR A 210 9.36 11.50 -13.56
CA THR A 210 9.12 10.05 -13.71
C THR A 210 7.73 9.67 -13.20
N ARG A 211 7.33 10.20 -12.03
CA ARG A 211 5.99 9.96 -11.48
C ARG A 211 4.88 10.47 -12.42
N GLU A 212 5.04 11.67 -12.99
CA GLU A 212 4.08 12.25 -13.95
C GLU A 212 4.02 11.46 -15.26
N LYS A 213 5.18 11.03 -15.78
CA LYS A 213 5.26 10.21 -16.99
C LYS A 213 4.45 8.92 -16.86
N VAL A 214 4.57 8.21 -15.74
CA VAL A 214 3.87 6.95 -15.51
C VAL A 214 2.34 7.15 -15.45
N ILE A 215 1.88 8.24 -14.83
CA ILE A 215 0.45 8.60 -14.83
C ILE A 215 -0.07 8.92 -16.24
N ASN A 216 0.70 9.67 -17.02
CA ASN A 216 0.32 9.96 -18.41
C ASN A 216 0.25 8.67 -19.26
N GLU A 217 1.17 7.73 -19.04
CA GLU A 217 1.13 6.42 -19.69
C GLU A 217 -0.12 5.60 -19.30
N LEU A 218 -0.51 5.60 -18.02
CA LEU A 218 -1.74 4.96 -17.56
C LEU A 218 -2.98 5.50 -18.27
N ILE A 219 -3.07 6.83 -18.40
CA ILE A 219 -4.22 7.50 -19.03
C ILE A 219 -4.24 7.22 -20.53
N ALA A 220 -3.09 7.32 -21.20
CA ALA A 220 -2.96 7.02 -22.62
C ALA A 220 -3.33 5.56 -22.93
N PHE A 221 -2.90 4.61 -22.10
CA PHE A 221 -3.26 3.20 -22.25
C PHE A 221 -4.77 2.98 -22.14
N LEU A 222 -5.40 3.60 -21.13
CA LEU A 222 -6.84 3.48 -20.92
C LEU A 222 -7.64 4.08 -22.09
N GLU A 223 -7.19 5.19 -22.67
CA GLU A 223 -7.77 5.78 -23.89
C GLU A 223 -7.59 4.88 -25.11
N GLN A 224 -6.39 4.30 -25.29
CA GLN A 224 -6.10 3.37 -26.38
C GLN A 224 -7.01 2.14 -26.30
N GLN A 225 -7.14 1.54 -25.12
CA GLN A 225 -8.05 0.40 -24.91
C GLN A 225 -9.50 0.76 -25.25
N HIS A 226 -9.96 1.95 -24.86
CA HIS A 226 -11.30 2.42 -25.23
C HIS A 226 -11.48 2.55 -26.75
N ASN A 227 -10.52 3.13 -27.44
CA ASN A 227 -10.60 3.37 -28.88
C ASN A 227 -10.52 2.07 -29.70
N SER A 228 -9.68 1.12 -29.29
CA SER A 228 -9.51 -0.17 -29.97
C SER A 228 -10.80 -1.02 -30.00
N LEU A 229 -11.70 -0.85 -29.04
CA LEU A 229 -12.98 -1.60 -28.98
C LEU A 229 -13.95 -1.26 -30.13
N PHE A 230 -13.76 -0.16 -30.86
CA PHE A 230 -14.74 0.36 -31.82
C PHE A 230 -14.23 0.49 -33.26
N ASN A 231 -13.05 -0.07 -33.58
CA ASN A 231 -12.46 0.01 -34.91
C ASN A 231 -12.85 -1.15 -35.85
N HIS A 232 -13.86 -1.97 -35.52
CA HIS A 232 -14.23 -3.15 -36.32
C HIS A 232 -15.32 -2.82 -37.37
N PRO A 233 -15.12 -3.08 -38.68
CA PRO A 233 -16.01 -2.60 -39.77
C PRO A 233 -17.39 -3.26 -39.92
N LEU A 234 -17.80 -4.22 -39.08
CA LEU A 234 -18.91 -5.15 -39.36
C LEU A 234 -19.98 -5.26 -38.25
N ILE A 235 -20.26 -4.21 -37.48
CA ILE A 235 -21.16 -4.31 -36.31
C ILE A 235 -22.36 -3.33 -36.42
N ASP A 236 -23.58 -3.86 -36.25
CA ASP A 236 -24.85 -3.13 -36.35
C ASP A 236 -24.94 -1.88 -35.42
N ALA A 237 -25.50 -0.79 -35.96
CA ALA A 237 -25.45 0.56 -35.38
C ALA A 237 -26.13 0.76 -33.99
N PRO A 238 -27.28 0.16 -33.65
CA PRO A 238 -27.97 0.44 -32.38
C PRO A 238 -27.31 -0.22 -31.16
N VAL A 239 -26.86 -1.48 -31.28
CA VAL A 239 -26.14 -2.20 -30.22
C VAL A 239 -24.79 -1.54 -29.96
N LEU A 240 -24.12 -1.08 -31.02
CA LEU A 240 -22.87 -0.32 -30.92
C LEU A 240 -23.05 0.95 -30.08
N ALA A 241 -24.16 1.68 -30.20
CA ALA A 241 -24.38 2.93 -29.47
C ALA A 241 -24.40 2.72 -27.95
N SER A 242 -25.09 1.68 -27.47
CA SER A 242 -25.17 1.35 -26.04
C SER A 242 -23.84 0.84 -25.48
N VAL A 243 -23.16 -0.05 -26.21
CA VAL A 243 -21.82 -0.56 -25.84
C VAL A 243 -20.79 0.58 -25.81
N ARG A 244 -20.86 1.49 -26.79
CA ARG A 244 -20.00 2.67 -26.88
C ARG A 244 -20.24 3.63 -25.74
N GLN A 245 -21.50 3.85 -25.36
CA GLN A 245 -21.82 4.69 -24.21
C GLN A 245 -21.33 4.07 -22.89
N SER A 246 -21.51 2.76 -22.71
CA SER A 246 -21.04 2.03 -21.52
C SER A 246 -19.52 2.05 -21.40
N SER A 247 -18.80 1.84 -22.50
CA SER A 247 -17.33 1.94 -22.54
C SER A 247 -16.84 3.37 -22.27
N LYS A 248 -17.49 4.40 -22.84
CA LYS A 248 -17.20 5.81 -22.54
C LYS A 248 -17.41 6.12 -21.05
N ASN A 249 -18.48 5.60 -20.46
CA ASN A 249 -18.78 5.78 -19.05
C ASN A 249 -17.72 5.12 -18.17
N ARG A 250 -17.26 3.90 -18.51
CA ARG A 250 -16.14 3.24 -17.83
C ARG A 250 -14.86 4.07 -17.92
N LEU A 251 -14.49 4.51 -19.13
CA LEU A 251 -13.31 5.36 -19.35
C LEU A 251 -13.31 6.58 -18.44
N LYS A 252 -14.44 7.33 -18.40
CA LYS A 252 -14.58 8.52 -17.55
C LYS A 252 -14.40 8.20 -16.06
N ARG A 253 -15.04 7.13 -15.59
CA ARG A 253 -14.97 6.73 -14.18
C ARG A 253 -13.57 6.28 -13.77
N VAL A 254 -12.93 5.41 -14.56
CA VAL A 254 -11.57 4.93 -14.25
C VAL A 254 -10.56 6.07 -14.31
N LYS A 255 -10.68 7.02 -15.26
CA LYS A 255 -9.86 8.24 -15.28
C LYS A 255 -10.02 9.07 -14.00
N ALA A 256 -11.24 9.20 -13.49
CA ALA A 256 -11.49 9.90 -12.24
C ALA A 256 -10.80 9.18 -11.06
N MET A 257 -10.84 7.85 -11.00
CA MET A 257 -10.13 7.08 -9.98
C MET A 257 -8.61 7.23 -10.09
N ILE A 258 -8.05 7.23 -11.31
CA ILE A 258 -6.61 7.47 -11.54
C ILE A 258 -6.22 8.88 -11.09
N SER A 259 -7.06 9.89 -11.32
CA SER A 259 -6.83 11.26 -10.86
C SER A 259 -6.74 11.33 -9.33
N VAL A 260 -7.68 10.68 -8.63
CA VAL A 260 -7.65 10.62 -7.15
C VAL A 260 -6.44 9.82 -6.66
N PHE A 261 -6.11 8.69 -7.29
CA PHE A 261 -4.91 7.91 -7.01
C PHE A 261 -3.63 8.77 -7.16
N SER A 262 -3.51 9.53 -8.24
CA SER A 262 -2.33 10.38 -8.52
C SER A 262 -2.14 11.46 -7.44
N GLN A 263 -3.23 12.05 -6.97
CA GLN A 263 -3.19 13.06 -5.91
C GLN A 263 -2.86 12.43 -4.54
N THR A 264 -3.42 11.27 -4.23
CA THR A 264 -3.32 10.66 -2.90
C THR A 264 -2.04 9.86 -2.68
N GLU A 265 -1.57 9.12 -3.70
CA GLU A 265 -0.43 8.22 -3.57
C GLU A 265 0.88 8.82 -4.12
N LEU A 266 0.81 9.70 -5.11
CA LEU A 266 1.99 10.28 -5.77
C LEU A 266 2.20 11.78 -5.51
N ASN A 267 1.26 12.43 -4.81
CA ASN A 267 1.24 13.88 -4.59
C ASN A 267 1.37 14.69 -5.90
N ILE A 268 0.73 14.21 -6.98
CA ILE A 268 0.68 14.88 -8.28
C ILE A 268 -0.71 15.49 -8.47
N ASP A 269 -0.77 16.80 -8.67
CA ASP A 269 -2.00 17.48 -9.09
C ASP A 269 -2.12 17.41 -10.62
N THR A 270 -2.92 16.47 -11.12
CA THR A 270 -3.26 16.35 -12.54
C THR A 270 -4.21 17.47 -12.96
N LYS A 271 -3.77 18.74 -12.94
CA LYS A 271 -4.59 19.92 -13.34
C LYS A 271 -4.99 19.93 -14.82
N VAL A 272 -4.46 19.02 -15.64
CA VAL A 272 -4.53 19.08 -17.11
C VAL A 272 -5.77 18.41 -17.71
N ILE A 273 -6.59 17.67 -16.95
CA ILE A 273 -7.49 16.65 -17.55
C ILE A 273 -8.99 16.89 -17.33
N HIS A 274 -9.43 18.09 -16.94
CA HIS A 274 -10.87 18.38 -16.78
C HIS A 274 -11.29 19.64 -17.55
N SER A 275 -11.89 19.47 -18.73
CA SER A 275 -12.90 20.41 -19.21
C SER A 275 -14.26 19.98 -18.61
N ASN A 276 -14.80 20.84 -17.73
CA ASN A 276 -16.19 20.86 -17.24
C ASN A 276 -16.75 19.72 -16.36
N THR A 277 -15.96 19.10 -15.47
CA THR A 277 -16.54 18.36 -14.32
C THR A 277 -15.91 18.80 -12.99
N PRO A 278 -16.72 18.97 -11.92
CA PRO A 278 -16.22 19.47 -10.63
C PRO A 278 -15.22 18.48 -10.01
N ARG A 279 -14.12 19.02 -9.48
CA ARG A 279 -13.00 18.27 -8.90
C ARG A 279 -13.45 17.43 -7.70
N PRO A 280 -13.30 16.10 -7.72
CA PRO A 280 -13.49 15.31 -6.53
C PRO A 280 -12.30 15.51 -5.56
N LYS A 281 -12.53 16.18 -4.43
CA LYS A 281 -11.52 16.41 -3.37
C LYS A 281 -11.26 15.17 -2.49
N SER A 282 -11.94 14.07 -2.79
CA SER A 282 -12.00 12.82 -2.04
C SER A 282 -12.65 11.78 -2.94
N TRP A 283 -12.35 10.49 -2.73
CA TRP A 283 -13.04 9.35 -3.36
C TRP A 283 -14.58 9.49 -3.24
N SER A 284 -15.05 10.24 -2.22
CA SER A 284 -16.45 10.54 -1.92
C SER A 284 -17.26 11.36 -2.93
N VAL A 285 -16.67 11.90 -4.01
CA VAL A 285 -17.36 12.91 -4.87
C VAL A 285 -17.86 12.34 -6.21
N LEU A 286 -17.85 11.02 -6.39
CA LEU A 286 -18.36 10.37 -7.62
C LEU A 286 -19.91 10.29 -7.74
N GLY A 287 -20.64 11.23 -7.14
CA GLY A 287 -22.07 11.45 -7.46
C GLY A 287 -23.01 10.28 -7.17
N ILE A 288 -22.87 9.62 -6.01
CA ILE A 288 -23.73 8.51 -5.61
C ILE A 288 -24.83 9.01 -4.68
N ASP A 289 -26.08 8.69 -5.04
CA ASP A 289 -27.27 8.96 -4.25
C ASP A 289 -27.36 7.98 -3.05
N PHE A 290 -27.47 8.54 -1.84
CA PHE A 290 -27.53 7.82 -0.56
C PHE A 290 -28.96 7.34 -0.21
N SER A 291 -29.93 7.52 -1.10
CA SER A 291 -31.33 7.11 -0.90
C SER A 291 -31.51 5.60 -0.67
N VAL A 292 -30.56 4.77 -1.12
CA VAL A 292 -30.59 3.30 -0.98
C VAL A 292 -30.48 2.82 0.47
N LEU A 293 -29.85 3.59 1.37
CA LEU A 293 -29.70 3.22 2.78
C LEU A 293 -30.88 3.64 3.67
N LYS A 294 -31.82 4.43 3.15
CA LYS A 294 -33.01 4.87 3.91
C LYS A 294 -34.19 3.90 3.81
N LYS A 295 -34.14 2.91 2.92
CA LYS A 295 -35.16 1.86 2.87
C LYS A 295 -34.54 0.58 3.40
N GLY A 296 -35.00 0.17 4.58
CA GLY A 296 -34.84 -1.21 5.01
C GLY A 296 -35.38 -2.13 3.93
N ALA A 297 -34.47 -2.76 3.19
CA ALA A 297 -34.81 -3.82 2.27
C ALA A 297 -34.40 -5.12 2.98
N CYS A 298 -35.40 -5.79 3.55
CA CYS A 298 -35.37 -7.23 3.72
C CYS A 298 -35.21 -7.84 2.31
N TYR A 299 -34.06 -8.42 1.99
CA TYR A 299 -33.89 -9.54 1.07
C TYR A 299 -32.61 -10.28 1.46
#